data_AF-N1W6P1-F1
#
_entry.id   AF-N1W6P1-F1
#
_cell.length_a   1.000
_cell.length_b   1.000
_cell.length_c   1.000
_cell.angle_alpha   90.00
_cell.angle_beta   90.00
_cell.angle_gamma   90.00
#
_symmetry.space_group_name_H-M   'P 1'
#
loop_
_entity.id
_entity.type
_entity.pdbx_description
1 polymer ?
#
loop_
_entity_poly.entity_id
_entity_poly.type
_entity_poly.pdbx_seq_one_letter_code
_entity_poly.pdbx_strand_id
1 'polypeptide(L)'
;MVQNSEPGKKNFLKPKENTPKHGELFFDFEGEVTEPQSSENGIPFKSKSISVVFSSYLADDQSYFFGKRSAYFSGRRNQIHLSVSGNSLFGTHPDPFTITIPIRLSEQGAGSVILDRTVFVKGKKYGISLALNESKPTLYVNNLLQKSDGRTTSFILESPVKIKRKTWEVISIYFDTLNHRFVLYQNGIETAEYENNEANTLGFGFPENDSTPLVLGKSFYGNLDGFHIHKGEPEVEYTKFESVRYDDETKIGYMEGNTALSPVLETKYSNSSLNRIHWIVEQPKDTMLELYFRGSNQKFVDSNTNLSWTRIKSLEKELPKNKFKYYQWKLWFRPDPMGKSVPNVQSLSFEYTEQTPPDLPTRFRLESSLTQGKPLCFLWNSNHEKEVQNGGGYIIHYGLTPNRMLGSIFVKKDKTGALTKIDGNEEDSSFKNKRFCITEDTLVNNIYIPEGELAADEFRPLADQVDTSRKEKRGLLFQPGLTYYFRISAYNRYLNEWDSKDQRSPLSPPISFGRIKFLTQHR
;
A
#
# COMPACT_ATOMS: atom_id res chain seq x y z
N MET A 1 14.49 19.46 21.81
CA MET A 1 13.39 19.01 22.68
C MET A 1 13.38 17.50 22.65
N VAL A 2 13.70 16.88 23.78
CA VAL A 2 13.72 15.43 23.95
C VAL A 2 12.27 14.97 24.07
N GLN A 3 11.75 14.30 23.03
CA GLN A 3 10.52 13.54 23.16
C GLN A 3 10.86 12.25 23.91
N ASN A 4 10.38 12.15 25.14
CA ASN A 4 10.34 10.91 25.90
C ASN A 4 9.50 9.89 25.10
N SER A 5 10.14 8.90 24.51
CA SER A 5 9.45 7.71 24.01
C SER A 5 9.08 6.83 25.19
N GLU A 6 7.80 6.50 25.31
CA GLU A 6 7.32 5.53 26.27
C GLU A 6 8.06 4.18 26.09
N PRO A 7 8.28 3.42 27.18
CA PRO A 7 8.94 2.12 27.09
C PRO A 7 8.10 1.17 26.23
N GLY A 8 8.66 0.72 25.10
CA GLY A 8 8.03 -0.21 24.18
C GLY A 8 7.49 -1.46 24.87
N LYS A 9 6.25 -1.83 24.55
CA LYS A 9 5.59 -3.04 25.08
C LYS A 9 6.41 -4.29 24.76
N LYS A 10 6.68 -5.11 25.78
CA LYS A 10 7.30 -6.44 25.66
C LYS A 10 6.32 -7.38 24.94
N ASN A 11 6.73 -7.94 23.81
CA ASN A 11 5.94 -8.93 23.07
C ASN A 11 6.36 -10.35 23.45
N PHE A 12 5.38 -11.20 23.76
CA PHE A 12 5.56 -12.62 24.09
C PHE A 12 4.83 -13.49 23.05
N LEU A 13 5.57 -14.23 22.23
CA LEU A 13 5.04 -15.31 21.37
C LEU A 13 4.41 -16.42 22.22
N LYS A 14 3.23 -16.89 21.80
CA LYS A 14 2.55 -18.05 22.39
C LYS A 14 2.61 -19.28 21.48
N PRO A 15 2.52 -20.50 22.07
CA PRO A 15 2.95 -21.76 21.46
C PRO A 15 2.21 -22.28 20.21
N LYS A 16 1.30 -21.53 19.59
CA LYS A 16 0.40 -22.02 18.52
C LYS A 16 0.36 -21.17 17.24
N GLU A 17 1.26 -20.19 17.11
CA GLU A 17 1.26 -19.21 15.99
C GLU A 17 2.11 -19.61 14.78
N ASN A 18 2.80 -20.77 14.81
CA ASN A 18 3.70 -21.18 13.74
C ASN A 18 3.77 -22.71 13.65
N THR A 19 2.74 -23.33 13.07
CA THR A 19 2.71 -24.78 12.86
C THR A 19 3.18 -25.16 11.45
N PRO A 20 4.24 -25.96 11.34
CA PRO A 20 4.86 -26.41 10.08
C PRO A 20 4.12 -27.60 9.47
N LYS A 21 4.28 -27.78 8.15
CA LYS A 21 3.55 -28.77 7.34
C LYS A 21 3.84 -30.23 7.75
N HIS A 22 5.01 -30.52 8.36
CA HIS A 22 5.43 -31.90 8.71
C HIS A 22 6.25 -32.02 10.02
N GLY A 23 5.80 -31.48 11.16
CA GLY A 23 6.55 -31.64 12.43
C GLY A 23 7.94 -30.97 12.44
N GLU A 24 8.23 -30.19 11.40
CA GLU A 24 9.36 -29.26 11.23
C GLU A 24 9.12 -28.05 12.18
N LEU A 25 9.74 -26.89 12.01
CA LEU A 25 9.43 -25.64 12.73
C LEU A 25 9.96 -24.46 11.96
N PHE A 26 9.13 -23.51 11.55
CA PHE A 26 9.55 -22.30 10.83
C PHE A 26 9.07 -21.02 11.55
N PHE A 27 9.95 -20.05 11.76
CA PHE A 27 9.61 -18.71 12.26
C PHE A 27 9.98 -17.61 11.27
N ASP A 28 8.97 -16.97 10.66
CA ASP A 28 9.08 -15.80 9.78
C ASP A 28 8.69 -14.47 10.45
N PHE A 29 8.25 -14.53 11.72
CA PHE A 29 7.87 -13.40 12.54
C PHE A 29 6.75 -12.50 11.97
N GLU A 30 5.96 -12.95 10.99
CA GLU A 30 4.99 -12.09 10.26
C GLU A 30 3.63 -11.86 10.97
N GLY A 31 3.21 -12.73 11.90
CA GLY A 31 1.87 -12.70 12.53
C GLY A 31 1.63 -11.58 13.56
N GLU A 32 0.34 -11.31 13.87
CA GLU A 32 -0.04 -10.56 15.08
C GLU A 32 0.17 -11.44 16.31
N VAL A 33 0.85 -10.91 17.33
CA VAL A 33 1.24 -11.59 18.59
C VAL A 33 0.03 -12.03 19.45
N THR A 34 -1.19 -11.78 18.98
CA THR A 34 -2.45 -12.00 19.71
C THR A 34 -3.49 -12.84 18.98
N GLU A 35 -3.33 -13.18 17.69
CA GLU A 35 -4.33 -13.94 16.91
C GLU A 35 -3.70 -15.04 16.01
N PRO A 36 -3.59 -16.30 16.49
CA PRO A 36 -2.83 -17.37 15.83
C PRO A 36 -3.48 -18.09 14.63
N GLN A 37 -4.51 -17.55 13.99
CA GLN A 37 -5.40 -18.38 13.16
C GLN A 37 -5.67 -17.86 11.74
N SER A 38 -5.13 -16.72 11.33
CA SER A 38 -5.39 -16.17 10.01
C SER A 38 -4.17 -16.29 9.10
N SER A 39 -4.02 -17.44 8.44
CA SER A 39 -3.65 -17.38 7.02
C SER A 39 -4.91 -16.98 6.25
N GLU A 40 -4.77 -16.35 5.07
CA GLU A 40 -5.89 -15.93 4.23
C GLU A 40 -6.89 -17.06 3.87
N ASN A 41 -6.58 -18.33 4.21
CA ASN A 41 -7.40 -19.51 3.88
C ASN A 41 -8.01 -20.28 5.07
N GLY A 42 -7.91 -19.82 6.32
CA GLY A 42 -8.84 -20.21 7.40
C GLY A 42 -8.96 -21.69 7.83
N ILE A 43 -7.93 -22.53 7.69
CA ILE A 43 -7.96 -23.94 8.19
C ILE A 43 -6.86 -24.19 9.24
N PRO A 44 -7.20 -24.57 10.49
CA PRO A 44 -6.20 -24.83 11.54
C PRO A 44 -5.62 -26.25 11.49
N PHE A 45 -4.29 -26.38 11.49
CA PHE A 45 -3.56 -27.65 11.58
C PHE A 45 -2.93 -27.89 12.97
N LYS A 46 -2.97 -29.13 13.46
CA LYS A 46 -2.41 -29.55 14.75
C LYS A 46 -0.96 -30.08 14.60
N SER A 47 0.08 -29.27 14.86
CA SER A 47 1.42 -29.79 15.18
C SER A 47 1.55 -29.93 16.71
N LYS A 48 2.14 -31.04 17.20
CA LYS A 48 2.14 -31.43 18.62
C LYS A 48 3.53 -31.55 19.26
N SER A 49 4.62 -31.12 18.63
CA SER A 49 5.98 -31.49 19.10
C SER A 49 6.94 -30.33 19.44
N ILE A 50 6.85 -29.14 18.84
CA ILE A 50 7.64 -27.96 19.23
C ILE A 50 6.72 -26.77 19.41
N SER A 51 6.90 -26.02 20.51
CA SER A 51 5.99 -24.92 20.85
C SER A 51 6.70 -23.79 21.60
N VAL A 52 6.33 -22.54 21.35
CA VAL A 52 6.94 -21.37 22.02
C VAL A 52 6.45 -21.24 23.47
N VAL A 53 7.35 -21.28 24.44
CA VAL A 53 7.03 -21.14 25.87
C VAL A 53 7.17 -19.69 26.32
N PHE A 54 8.17 -19.00 25.78
CA PHE A 54 8.47 -17.62 26.11
C PHE A 54 9.07 -16.94 24.89
N SER A 55 8.87 -15.63 24.77
CA SER A 55 9.56 -14.82 23.78
C SER A 55 9.65 -13.38 24.24
N SER A 56 10.75 -12.73 23.88
CA SER A 56 11.01 -11.32 24.10
C SER A 56 11.95 -10.85 23.01
N TYR A 57 11.47 -10.01 22.10
CA TYR A 57 12.25 -9.35 21.04
C TYR A 57 11.54 -8.06 20.62
N LEU A 58 12.24 -7.21 19.85
CA LEU A 58 11.65 -6.04 19.21
C LEU A 58 11.38 -6.38 17.74
N ALA A 59 10.19 -6.08 17.22
CA ALA A 59 9.93 -6.25 15.80
C ALA A 59 10.69 -5.18 14.99
N ASP A 60 11.35 -5.58 13.91
CA ASP A 60 12.07 -4.69 12.99
C ASP A 60 11.49 -4.84 11.58
N ASP A 61 10.84 -3.78 11.10
CA ASP A 61 10.21 -3.69 9.77
C ASP A 61 11.14 -3.12 8.69
N GLN A 62 12.36 -2.71 9.06
CA GLN A 62 13.36 -2.16 8.15
C GLN A 62 14.37 -3.20 7.70
N SER A 63 14.68 -4.16 8.57
CA SER A 63 15.68 -5.21 8.30
C SER A 63 15.05 -6.58 8.48
N TYR A 64 14.64 -7.22 7.39
CA TYR A 64 14.06 -8.56 7.38
C TYR A 64 14.71 -9.43 6.28
N PHE A 65 14.65 -10.75 6.46
CA PHE A 65 15.16 -11.75 5.52
C PHE A 65 14.01 -12.35 4.70
N PHE A 66 12.92 -12.70 5.37
CA PHE A 66 11.64 -13.10 4.79
C PHE A 66 10.55 -12.07 5.12
N GLY A 67 9.47 -12.07 4.33
CA GLY A 67 8.27 -11.34 4.68
C GLY A 67 8.46 -9.82 4.79
N LYS A 68 7.97 -9.24 5.90
CA LYS A 68 7.91 -7.80 6.16
C LYS A 68 8.57 -7.39 7.49
N ARG A 69 8.95 -8.33 8.35
CA ARG A 69 9.54 -8.01 9.66
C ARG A 69 10.45 -9.13 10.18
N SER A 70 11.39 -8.78 11.05
CA SER A 70 12.25 -9.74 11.75
C SER A 70 12.23 -9.55 13.27
N ALA A 71 12.84 -10.48 14.00
CA ALA A 71 13.05 -10.37 15.43
C ALA A 71 14.40 -9.73 15.77
N TYR A 72 14.37 -8.50 16.31
CA TYR A 72 15.56 -7.80 16.80
C TYR A 72 15.85 -8.09 18.28
N PHE A 73 17.08 -8.53 18.54
CA PHE A 73 17.62 -8.83 19.85
C PHE A 73 18.61 -7.75 20.27
N SER A 74 18.38 -7.13 21.43
CA SER A 74 19.21 -6.06 21.98
C SER A 74 20.07 -6.55 23.15
N GLY A 75 20.49 -7.82 23.15
CA GLY A 75 21.30 -8.42 24.19
C GLY A 75 20.54 -9.28 25.20
N ARG A 76 21.00 -9.29 26.47
CA ARG A 76 20.66 -10.31 27.48
C ARG A 76 19.17 -10.45 27.84
N ARG A 77 18.35 -9.43 27.57
CA ARG A 77 16.93 -9.42 27.95
C ARG A 77 16.02 -10.01 26.88
N ASN A 78 16.48 -10.09 25.64
CA ASN A 78 15.70 -10.60 24.52
C ASN A 78 16.10 -12.06 24.26
N GLN A 79 15.13 -12.96 24.20
CA GLN A 79 15.32 -14.38 23.94
C GLN A 79 13.98 -15.05 23.65
N ILE A 80 14.00 -16.15 22.91
CA ILE A 80 12.82 -16.98 22.63
C ILE A 80 13.09 -18.38 23.19
N HIS A 81 12.15 -18.94 23.94
CA HIS A 81 12.25 -20.27 24.51
C HIS A 81 11.23 -21.18 23.85
N LEU A 82 11.71 -22.32 23.37
CA LEU A 82 10.90 -23.33 22.68
C LEU A 82 10.89 -24.59 23.53
N SER A 83 9.70 -25.07 23.86
CA SER A 83 9.53 -26.43 24.37
C SER A 83 9.66 -27.39 23.20
N VAL A 84 10.64 -28.28 23.30
CA VAL A 84 10.84 -29.40 22.36
C VAL A 84 10.73 -30.74 23.08
N SER A 85 10.15 -30.74 24.29
CA SER A 85 9.97 -31.96 25.09
C SER A 85 9.02 -32.92 24.36
N GLY A 86 9.45 -34.17 24.19
CA GLY A 86 8.70 -35.18 23.42
C GLY A 86 8.86 -35.08 21.91
N ASN A 87 9.67 -34.14 21.39
CA ASN A 87 10.04 -34.11 19.98
C ASN A 87 11.12 -35.18 19.68
N SER A 88 10.94 -35.95 18.61
CA SER A 88 11.87 -37.02 18.23
C SER A 88 13.27 -36.52 17.88
N LEU A 89 13.42 -35.29 17.38
CA LEU A 89 14.71 -34.68 17.01
C LEU A 89 15.56 -34.30 18.23
N PHE A 90 14.95 -34.19 19.40
CA PHE A 90 15.62 -33.84 20.66
C PHE A 90 15.52 -34.96 21.70
N GLY A 91 15.28 -36.20 21.25
CA GLY A 91 15.21 -37.40 22.08
C GLY A 91 16.56 -38.11 22.26
N THR A 92 16.52 -39.32 22.82
CA THR A 92 17.71 -40.16 23.09
C THR A 92 18.31 -40.79 21.84
N HIS A 93 17.52 -40.92 20.76
CA HIS A 93 17.95 -41.46 19.46
C HIS A 93 17.23 -40.68 18.34
N PRO A 94 17.64 -39.43 18.06
CA PRO A 94 16.98 -38.61 17.05
C PRO A 94 17.33 -39.04 15.64
N ASP A 95 16.35 -38.99 14.73
CA ASP A 95 16.56 -39.08 13.27
C ASP A 95 17.46 -37.93 12.79
N PRO A 96 18.17 -38.07 11.65
CA PRO A 96 18.93 -36.97 11.07
C PRO A 96 18.10 -35.70 10.83
N PHE A 97 18.65 -34.55 11.21
CA PHE A 97 17.93 -33.28 11.18
C PHE A 97 18.84 -32.08 10.99
N THR A 98 18.23 -30.98 10.57
CA THR A 98 18.89 -29.70 10.33
C THR A 98 18.27 -28.59 11.17
N ILE A 99 19.10 -27.70 11.69
CA ILE A 99 18.70 -26.41 12.26
C ILE A 99 19.28 -25.30 11.40
N THR A 100 18.43 -24.43 10.85
CA THR A 100 18.78 -23.30 10.00
C THR A 100 18.38 -21.98 10.68
N ILE A 101 19.32 -21.03 10.71
CA ILE A 101 19.19 -19.76 11.41
C ILE A 101 19.75 -18.63 10.53
N PRO A 102 18.91 -17.95 9.75
CA PRO A 102 19.27 -16.67 9.13
C PRO A 102 19.43 -15.59 10.21
N ILE A 103 20.60 -14.94 10.21
CA ILE A 103 20.94 -13.91 11.18
C ILE A 103 21.51 -12.67 10.50
N ARG A 104 21.30 -11.51 11.12
CA ARG A 104 21.99 -10.27 10.76
C ARG A 104 22.66 -9.67 11.98
N LEU A 105 23.99 -9.69 12.00
CA LEU A 105 24.77 -9.25 13.14
C LEU A 105 24.83 -7.72 13.25
N SER A 106 24.58 -7.19 14.45
CA SER A 106 24.76 -5.76 14.75
C SER A 106 26.21 -5.42 15.19
N GLU A 107 26.50 -4.15 15.44
CA GLU A 107 27.85 -3.67 15.78
C GLU A 107 28.43 -4.27 17.09
N GLN A 108 27.58 -4.68 18.03
CA GLN A 108 27.98 -5.16 19.37
C GLN A 108 27.93 -6.69 19.53
N GLY A 109 27.65 -7.45 18.45
CA GLY A 109 27.29 -8.87 18.54
C GLY A 109 28.42 -9.91 18.56
N ALA A 110 29.69 -9.50 18.66
CA ALA A 110 30.85 -10.40 18.44
C ALA A 110 31.00 -11.58 19.42
N GLY A 111 30.30 -11.56 20.56
CA GLY A 111 30.29 -12.59 21.61
C GLY A 111 28.88 -12.94 22.06
N SER A 112 28.12 -13.66 21.24
CA SER A 112 26.68 -13.88 21.42
C SER A 112 26.32 -15.36 21.39
N VAL A 113 25.28 -15.80 22.11
CA VAL A 113 24.74 -17.15 21.97
C VAL A 113 23.46 -17.09 21.12
N ILE A 114 23.48 -17.73 19.96
CA ILE A 114 22.37 -17.70 18.99
C ILE A 114 21.34 -18.77 19.34
N LEU A 115 21.81 -19.96 19.71
CA LEU A 115 21.00 -21.13 20.03
C LEU A 115 21.60 -21.81 21.26
N ASP A 116 20.80 -22.14 22.27
CA ASP A 116 21.25 -22.86 23.47
C ASP A 116 20.20 -23.86 23.93
N ARG A 117 20.57 -25.12 24.02
CA ARG A 117 19.82 -26.20 24.67
C ARG A 117 20.83 -26.99 25.48
N THR A 118 21.20 -26.47 26.64
CA THR A 118 22.17 -27.13 27.53
C THR A 118 21.62 -27.32 28.94
N VAL A 119 21.90 -28.47 29.53
CA VAL A 119 21.44 -28.89 30.86
C VAL A 119 22.60 -29.47 31.68
N PHE A 120 22.58 -29.28 32.99
CA PHE A 120 23.55 -29.90 33.89
C PHE A 120 22.91 -31.10 34.59
N VAL A 121 23.49 -32.29 34.38
CA VAL A 121 23.06 -33.54 35.03
C VAL A 121 24.25 -34.10 35.79
N LYS A 122 24.12 -34.26 37.11
CA LYS A 122 25.18 -34.79 37.99
C LYS A 122 26.55 -34.08 37.80
N GLY A 123 26.52 -32.76 37.62
CA GLY A 123 27.73 -31.93 37.46
C GLY A 123 28.33 -31.93 36.04
N LYS A 124 27.79 -32.70 35.10
CA LYS A 124 28.21 -32.69 33.69
C LYS A 124 27.24 -31.87 32.84
N LYS A 125 27.77 -31.10 31.89
CA LYS A 125 26.98 -30.32 30.93
C LYS A 125 26.61 -31.19 29.74
N TYR A 126 25.33 -31.24 29.39
CA TYR A 126 24.79 -31.94 28.22
C TYR A 126 24.15 -30.94 27.26
N GLY A 127 24.04 -31.30 25.98
CA GLY A 127 23.28 -30.52 25.00
C GLY A 127 24.12 -29.72 24.02
N ILE A 128 23.46 -28.87 23.23
CA ILE A 128 24.06 -28.09 22.14
C ILE A 128 24.00 -26.58 22.40
N SER A 129 25.02 -25.85 21.99
CA SER A 129 25.05 -24.38 22.05
C SER A 129 25.78 -23.81 20.83
N LEU A 130 25.09 -23.02 20.01
CA LEU A 130 25.68 -22.25 18.92
C LEU A 130 26.00 -20.84 19.43
N ALA A 131 27.27 -20.49 19.44
CA ALA A 131 27.76 -19.18 19.83
C ALA A 131 28.52 -18.49 18.69
N LEU A 132 28.67 -17.18 18.80
CA LEU A 132 29.59 -16.38 18.01
C LEU A 132 30.81 -16.08 18.86
N ASN A 133 31.95 -16.66 18.50
CA ASN A 133 33.25 -16.35 19.10
C ASN A 133 34.01 -15.45 18.14
N GLU A 134 34.18 -14.17 18.49
CA GLU A 134 34.77 -13.16 17.59
C GLU A 134 34.08 -13.11 16.22
N SER A 135 32.75 -13.19 16.22
CA SER A 135 31.90 -13.28 15.02
C SER A 135 32.03 -14.58 14.21
N LYS A 136 32.74 -15.59 14.69
CA LYS A 136 32.74 -16.94 14.08
C LYS A 136 31.68 -17.84 14.73
N PRO A 137 30.82 -18.49 13.95
CA PRO A 137 29.92 -19.52 14.44
C PRO A 137 30.69 -20.72 15.00
N THR A 138 30.45 -21.02 16.27
CA THR A 138 31.00 -22.15 16.99
C THR A 138 29.87 -22.94 17.64
N LEU A 139 29.68 -24.19 17.22
CA LEU A 139 28.76 -25.12 17.84
C LEU A 139 29.49 -25.97 18.87
N TYR A 140 29.04 -25.90 20.12
CA TYR A 140 29.47 -26.78 21.20
C TYR A 140 28.48 -27.92 21.35
N VAL A 141 28.95 -29.15 21.21
CA VAL A 141 28.17 -30.37 21.46
C VAL A 141 28.71 -31.02 22.73
N ASN A 142 27.92 -30.99 23.80
CA ASN A 142 28.37 -31.40 25.13
C ASN A 142 27.77 -32.76 25.50
N ASN A 143 28.61 -33.78 25.67
CA ASN A 143 28.23 -35.10 26.19
C ASN A 143 27.01 -35.75 25.46
N LEU A 144 26.85 -35.51 24.17
CA LEU A 144 25.74 -36.09 23.38
C LEU A 144 26.13 -37.33 22.57
N LEU A 145 27.43 -37.60 22.42
CA LEU A 145 27.93 -38.77 21.69
C LEU A 145 28.13 -39.93 22.67
N GLN A 146 27.35 -40.99 22.52
CA GLN A 146 27.31 -42.12 23.44
C GLN A 146 28.29 -43.21 23.02
N LYS A 147 29.03 -43.76 23.99
CA LYS A 147 30.01 -44.84 23.80
C LYS A 147 29.51 -46.14 24.41
N SER A 148 30.02 -47.27 23.92
CA SER A 148 29.63 -48.62 24.34
C SER A 148 29.93 -48.94 25.81
N ASP A 149 30.88 -48.22 26.42
CA ASP A 149 31.21 -48.28 27.84
C ASP A 149 30.28 -47.42 28.73
N GLY A 150 29.24 -46.83 28.15
CA GLY A 150 28.28 -45.96 28.84
C GLY A 150 28.81 -44.53 29.08
N ARG A 151 30.00 -44.19 28.58
CA ARG A 151 30.52 -42.82 28.62
C ARG A 151 29.92 -41.96 27.50
N THR A 152 30.04 -40.65 27.69
CA THR A 152 29.62 -39.65 26.71
C THR A 152 30.78 -38.73 26.35
N THR A 153 30.84 -38.30 25.10
CA THR A 153 31.90 -37.43 24.58
C THR A 153 31.31 -36.11 24.06
N SER A 154 32.14 -35.06 24.09
CA SER A 154 31.85 -33.73 23.58
C SER A 154 32.73 -33.41 22.38
N PHE A 155 32.27 -32.55 21.48
CA PHE A 155 33.07 -32.01 20.37
C PHE A 155 32.65 -30.57 20.05
N ILE A 156 33.46 -29.89 19.23
CA ILE A 156 33.25 -28.50 18.83
C ILE A 156 33.38 -28.41 17.31
N LEU A 157 32.43 -27.72 16.67
CA LEU A 157 32.54 -27.29 15.27
C LEU A 157 32.71 -25.78 15.25
N GLU A 158 33.84 -25.28 14.75
CA GLU A 158 34.07 -23.85 14.56
C GLU A 158 34.22 -23.54 13.07
N SER A 159 33.39 -22.63 12.57
CA SER A 159 33.58 -22.11 11.21
C SER A 159 34.79 -21.18 11.18
N PRO A 160 35.70 -21.33 10.19
CA PRO A 160 36.82 -20.41 10.01
C PRO A 160 36.37 -19.04 9.50
N VAL A 161 35.14 -18.93 8.99
CA VAL A 161 34.60 -17.74 8.33
C VAL A 161 33.79 -16.89 9.32
N LYS A 162 34.13 -15.60 9.39
CA LYS A 162 33.45 -14.61 10.23
C LYS A 162 32.18 -14.13 9.57
N ILE A 163 31.12 -13.99 10.36
CA ILE A 163 29.87 -13.36 9.95
C ILE A 163 30.09 -11.87 9.73
N LYS A 164 29.71 -11.41 8.54
CA LYS A 164 29.77 -9.99 8.17
C LYS A 164 28.69 -9.22 8.94
N ARG A 165 29.03 -8.00 9.36
CA ARG A 165 28.10 -7.13 10.09
C ARG A 165 27.11 -6.49 9.12
N LYS A 166 25.88 -6.26 9.58
CA LYS A 166 24.78 -5.60 8.86
C LYS A 166 24.32 -6.31 7.57
N THR A 167 24.87 -7.47 7.26
CA THR A 167 24.40 -8.36 6.18
C THR A 167 23.69 -9.57 6.77
N TRP A 168 22.74 -10.10 6.02
CA TRP A 168 22.11 -11.38 6.35
C TRP A 168 23.04 -12.53 5.97
N GLU A 169 23.20 -13.47 6.87
CA GLU A 169 24.00 -14.68 6.71
C GLU A 169 23.18 -15.86 7.23
N VAL A 170 23.15 -16.98 6.52
CA VAL A 170 22.40 -18.18 6.90
C VAL A 170 23.34 -19.20 7.50
N ILE A 171 23.12 -19.58 8.76
CA ILE A 171 23.84 -20.67 9.40
C ILE A 171 22.94 -21.90 9.37
N SER A 172 23.45 -23.02 8.86
CA SER A 172 22.75 -24.32 8.94
C SER A 172 23.64 -25.35 9.63
N ILE A 173 23.06 -26.16 10.51
CA ILE A 173 23.75 -27.24 11.19
C ILE A 173 23.02 -28.53 10.85
N TYR A 174 23.72 -29.46 10.22
CA TYR A 174 23.21 -30.80 9.93
C TYR A 174 23.74 -31.80 10.96
N PHE A 175 22.83 -32.53 11.58
CA PHE A 175 23.12 -33.62 12.50
C PHE A 175 22.81 -34.95 11.80
N ASP A 176 23.81 -35.56 11.17
CA ASP A 176 23.71 -36.95 10.69
C ASP A 176 24.00 -37.91 11.84
N THR A 177 22.95 -38.19 12.59
CA THR A 177 23.02 -38.99 13.81
C THR A 177 23.28 -40.46 13.53
N LEU A 178 22.98 -40.93 12.32
CA LEU A 178 23.19 -42.30 11.87
C LEU A 178 24.65 -42.57 11.53
N ASN A 179 25.29 -41.65 10.81
CA ASN A 179 26.70 -41.79 10.43
C ASN A 179 27.66 -41.09 11.40
N HIS A 180 27.15 -40.49 12.48
CA HIS A 180 27.93 -39.73 13.47
C HIS A 180 28.74 -38.59 12.84
N ARG A 181 28.14 -37.96 11.82
CA ARG A 181 28.69 -36.87 11.03
C ARG A 181 27.91 -35.59 11.28
N PHE A 182 28.60 -34.50 11.53
CA PHE A 182 27.98 -33.23 11.92
C PHE A 182 28.63 -32.10 11.13
N VAL A 183 27.81 -31.33 10.43
CA VAL A 183 28.29 -30.38 9.43
C VAL A 183 27.70 -29.00 9.68
N LEU A 184 28.55 -27.99 9.62
CA LEU A 184 28.20 -26.58 9.77
C LEU A 184 28.34 -25.85 8.42
N TYR A 185 27.23 -25.33 7.94
CA TYR A 185 27.15 -24.55 6.70
C TYR A 185 26.99 -23.06 6.99
N GLN A 186 27.57 -22.24 6.13
CA GLN A 186 27.31 -20.81 6.03
C GLN A 186 26.91 -20.46 4.60
N ASN A 187 25.70 -19.90 4.43
CA ASN A 187 25.08 -19.62 3.13
C ASN A 187 25.13 -20.83 2.17
N GLY A 188 24.87 -22.02 2.68
CA GLY A 188 24.89 -23.26 1.89
C GLY A 188 26.29 -23.84 1.61
N ILE A 189 27.36 -23.15 2.00
CA ILE A 189 28.73 -23.65 1.86
C ILE A 189 29.15 -24.36 3.14
N GLU A 190 29.67 -25.58 3.03
CA GLU A 190 30.24 -26.31 4.16
C GLU A 190 31.49 -25.58 4.70
N THR A 191 31.52 -25.32 6.00
CA THR A 191 32.61 -24.57 6.64
C THR A 191 33.32 -25.30 7.77
N ALA A 192 32.67 -26.27 8.40
CA ALA A 192 33.27 -27.13 9.40
C ALA A 192 32.53 -28.47 9.48
N GLU A 193 33.27 -29.52 9.81
CA GLU A 193 32.77 -30.90 9.88
C GLU A 193 33.41 -31.65 11.06
N TYR A 194 32.65 -32.56 11.65
CA TYR A 194 33.12 -33.53 12.64
C TYR A 194 32.48 -34.88 12.32
N GLU A 195 33.32 -35.90 12.18
CA GLU A 195 32.90 -37.27 11.99
C GLU A 195 33.60 -38.14 13.04
N ASN A 196 32.85 -39.06 13.66
CA ASN A 196 33.40 -40.00 14.62
C ASN A 196 33.25 -41.45 14.13
N ASN A 197 34.35 -41.99 13.65
CA ASN A 197 34.46 -43.35 13.10
C ASN A 197 34.91 -44.40 14.14
N GLU A 198 34.95 -44.06 15.43
CA GLU A 198 35.32 -45.04 16.47
C GLU A 198 34.23 -46.14 16.61
N ALA A 199 34.64 -47.40 16.48
CA ALA A 199 33.76 -48.58 16.56
C ALA A 199 33.00 -48.74 17.89
N ASN A 200 33.42 -48.06 18.95
CA ASN A 200 32.76 -48.05 20.25
C ASN A 200 31.64 -46.99 20.36
N THR A 201 31.31 -46.30 19.27
CA THR A 201 30.25 -45.28 19.27
C THR A 201 28.89 -45.95 19.10
N LEU A 202 27.99 -45.72 20.05
CA LEU A 202 26.64 -46.28 20.02
C LEU A 202 25.64 -45.36 19.30
N GLY A 203 25.81 -44.04 19.43
CA GLY A 203 24.85 -43.10 18.88
C GLY A 203 25.03 -41.67 19.36
N PHE A 204 24.11 -40.82 18.91
CA PHE A 204 23.95 -39.44 19.36
C PHE A 204 22.59 -39.29 20.03
N GLY A 205 22.52 -38.59 21.16
CA GLY A 205 21.26 -38.44 21.86
C GLY A 205 21.27 -37.49 23.04
N PHE A 206 20.13 -36.85 23.27
CA PHE A 206 19.90 -36.00 24.44
C PHE A 206 19.55 -36.86 25.68
N PRO A 207 19.79 -36.35 26.91
CA PRO A 207 19.42 -37.06 28.12
C PRO A 207 17.94 -37.41 28.18
N GLU A 208 17.62 -38.58 28.72
CA GLU A 208 16.24 -39.00 28.94
C GLU A 208 15.52 -38.03 29.89
N ASN A 209 14.26 -37.70 29.59
CA ASN A 209 13.43 -36.74 30.35
C ASN A 209 13.98 -35.30 30.42
N ASP A 210 14.83 -34.88 29.48
CA ASP A 210 15.28 -33.49 29.39
C ASP A 210 14.16 -32.53 28.92
N SER A 211 13.60 -31.79 29.87
CA SER A 211 12.58 -30.77 29.63
C SER A 211 13.15 -29.36 29.40
N THR A 212 14.48 -29.21 29.30
CA THR A 212 15.13 -27.91 29.09
C THR A 212 14.63 -27.30 27.77
N PRO A 213 14.30 -26.00 27.70
CA PRO A 213 13.89 -25.37 26.46
C PRO A 213 15.07 -25.19 25.49
N LEU A 214 14.77 -25.15 24.19
CA LEU A 214 15.68 -24.62 23.18
C LEU A 214 15.54 -23.09 23.15
N VAL A 215 16.64 -22.38 23.43
CA VAL A 215 16.65 -20.93 23.58
C VAL A 215 17.30 -20.27 22.36
N LEU A 216 16.61 -19.32 21.74
CA LEU A 216 17.12 -18.48 20.66
C LEU A 216 17.49 -17.09 21.17
N GLY A 217 18.57 -16.54 20.63
CA GLY A 217 18.98 -15.15 20.82
C GLY A 217 19.52 -14.82 22.22
N LYS A 218 20.00 -15.81 22.98
CA LYS A 218 20.54 -15.63 24.34
C LYS A 218 21.75 -14.69 24.34
N SER A 219 21.54 -13.44 24.75
CA SER A 219 22.57 -12.38 24.67
C SER A 219 23.01 -12.03 23.25
N PHE A 220 22.14 -12.26 22.26
CA PHE A 220 22.39 -11.92 20.87
C PHE A 220 22.09 -10.44 20.60
N TYR A 221 22.93 -9.82 19.77
CA TYR A 221 22.75 -8.44 19.30
C TYR A 221 22.63 -8.44 17.77
N GLY A 222 21.41 -8.42 17.26
CA GLY A 222 21.14 -8.52 15.83
C GLY A 222 19.70 -8.92 15.52
N ASN A 223 19.43 -9.21 14.25
CA ASN A 223 18.13 -9.71 13.80
C ASN A 223 18.20 -11.22 13.56
N LEU A 224 17.11 -11.93 13.88
CA LEU A 224 16.84 -13.30 13.44
C LEU A 224 15.56 -13.30 12.61
N ASP A 225 15.54 -14.12 11.57
CA ASP A 225 14.38 -14.31 10.71
C ASP A 225 14.47 -15.68 10.02
N GLY A 226 13.36 -16.28 9.61
CA GLY A 226 13.33 -17.59 8.93
C GLY A 226 13.96 -18.75 9.69
N PHE A 227 13.86 -18.80 11.03
CA PHE A 227 14.42 -19.91 11.82
C PHE A 227 13.71 -21.21 11.48
N HIS A 228 14.44 -22.23 11.03
CA HIS A 228 13.88 -23.48 10.52
C HIS A 228 14.50 -24.70 11.21
N ILE A 229 13.70 -25.69 11.63
CA ILE A 229 14.15 -27.02 12.02
C ILE A 229 13.43 -28.05 11.17
N HIS A 230 14.16 -28.92 10.47
CA HIS A 230 13.56 -29.94 9.62
C HIS A 230 14.35 -31.25 9.63
N LYS A 231 13.75 -32.31 9.10
CA LYS A 231 14.43 -33.61 8.93
C LYS A 231 15.34 -33.57 7.70
N GLY A 232 16.42 -34.35 7.73
CA GLY A 232 17.35 -34.50 6.61
C GLY A 232 18.35 -33.34 6.43
N GLU A 233 19.04 -33.36 5.30
CA GLU A 233 20.10 -32.42 4.93
C GLU A 233 19.59 -31.00 4.64
N PRO A 234 20.40 -29.95 4.89
CA PRO A 234 20.02 -28.56 4.63
C PRO A 234 19.85 -28.30 3.14
N GLU A 235 18.98 -27.35 2.81
CA GLU A 235 18.94 -26.79 1.46
C GLU A 235 20.30 -26.11 1.14
N VAL A 236 20.89 -26.49 0.01
CA VAL A 236 22.23 -26.02 -0.40
C VAL A 236 22.19 -24.58 -0.92
N GLU A 237 21.04 -24.08 -1.33
CA GLU A 237 20.87 -22.71 -1.84
C GLU A 237 19.74 -21.98 -1.10
N TYR A 238 20.10 -21.12 -0.16
CA TYR A 238 19.13 -20.23 0.50
C TYR A 238 18.93 -18.97 -0.32
N THR A 239 17.81 -18.91 -1.03
CA THR A 239 17.30 -17.66 -1.58
C THR A 239 16.01 -17.26 -0.88
N LYS A 240 15.82 -15.95 -0.68
CA LYS A 240 14.55 -15.37 -0.21
C LYS A 240 13.47 -15.37 -1.29
N PHE A 241 13.82 -15.73 -2.53
CA PHE A 241 12.92 -15.72 -3.67
C PHE A 241 12.65 -17.14 -4.14
N GLU A 242 11.39 -17.45 -4.37
CA GLU A 242 10.97 -18.77 -4.83
C GLU A 242 11.59 -19.12 -6.20
N SER A 243 12.12 -20.33 -6.34
CA SER A 243 12.57 -20.88 -7.63
C SER A 243 11.38 -21.42 -8.44
N VAL A 244 11.58 -21.65 -9.74
CA VAL A 244 10.60 -22.35 -10.57
C VAL A 244 10.30 -23.72 -9.94
N ARG A 245 9.00 -23.99 -9.74
CA ARG A 245 8.50 -25.33 -9.45
C ARG A 245 8.25 -26.03 -10.76
N TYR A 246 8.75 -27.24 -10.89
CA TYR A 246 8.55 -28.05 -12.08
C TYR A 246 7.78 -29.30 -11.69
N ASP A 247 6.63 -29.49 -12.33
CA ASP A 247 5.86 -30.71 -12.18
C ASP A 247 6.35 -31.73 -13.21
N ASP A 248 6.99 -32.80 -12.73
CA ASP A 248 7.62 -33.81 -13.58
C ASP A 248 6.61 -34.64 -14.38
N GLU A 249 5.35 -34.73 -13.96
CA GLU A 249 4.34 -35.52 -14.66
C GLU A 249 3.73 -34.72 -15.82
N THR A 250 3.36 -33.46 -15.56
CA THR A 250 2.74 -32.56 -16.54
C THR A 250 3.76 -31.82 -17.40
N LYS A 251 5.04 -31.79 -16.99
CA LYS A 251 6.12 -31.03 -17.62
C LYS A 251 5.87 -29.52 -17.65
N ILE A 252 5.05 -29.01 -16.71
CA ILE A 252 4.70 -27.60 -16.60
C ILE A 252 5.56 -26.94 -15.50
N GLY A 253 6.15 -25.79 -15.84
CA GLY A 253 6.82 -24.92 -14.88
C GLY A 253 5.88 -23.87 -14.31
N TYR A 254 5.89 -23.70 -13.00
CA TYR A 254 5.12 -22.69 -12.28
C TYR A 254 6.04 -21.83 -11.41
N MET A 255 5.83 -20.52 -11.44
CA MET A 255 6.55 -19.58 -10.60
C MET A 255 5.69 -18.34 -10.38
N GLU A 256 5.50 -17.96 -9.13
CA GLU A 256 4.74 -16.75 -8.79
C GLU A 256 5.61 -15.50 -8.97
N GLY A 257 4.95 -14.40 -9.33
CA GLY A 257 5.55 -13.07 -9.31
C GLY A 257 4.95 -12.24 -8.19
N ASN A 258 5.71 -11.27 -7.72
CA ASN A 258 5.30 -10.36 -6.65
C ASN A 258 4.87 -9.00 -7.21
N THR A 259 4.02 -8.28 -6.47
CA THR A 259 3.56 -6.95 -6.87
C THR A 259 3.95 -5.88 -5.86
N ALA A 260 4.32 -4.71 -6.38
CA ALA A 260 4.39 -3.48 -5.59
C ALA A 260 3.34 -2.50 -6.13
N LEU A 261 2.56 -1.91 -5.23
CA LEU A 261 1.43 -1.05 -5.56
C LEU A 261 1.65 0.33 -4.93
N SER A 262 1.39 1.39 -5.69
CA SER A 262 1.39 2.76 -5.16
C SER A 262 0.09 3.04 -4.38
N PRO A 263 0.05 4.02 -3.47
CA PRO A 263 -1.24 4.59 -3.07
C PRO A 263 -1.95 5.22 -4.27
N VAL A 264 -3.26 5.47 -4.17
CA VAL A 264 -3.95 6.35 -5.13
C VAL A 264 -3.43 7.78 -4.97
N LEU A 265 -2.81 8.29 -6.03
CA LEU A 265 -2.30 9.65 -6.14
C LEU A 265 -3.31 10.55 -6.84
N GLU A 266 -3.20 11.86 -6.63
CA GLU A 266 -4.13 12.88 -7.16
C GLU A 266 -3.36 14.00 -7.85
N THR A 267 -3.80 14.39 -9.05
CA THR A 267 -3.36 15.60 -9.76
C THR A 267 -4.18 16.81 -9.32
N LYS A 268 -3.66 18.02 -9.56
CA LYS A 268 -4.34 19.25 -9.13
C LYS A 268 -5.69 19.43 -9.84
N TYR A 269 -5.70 19.15 -11.14
CA TYR A 269 -6.89 19.26 -11.99
C TYR A 269 -7.27 17.90 -12.60
N SER A 270 -8.56 17.73 -12.84
CA SER A 270 -9.10 16.60 -13.59
C SER A 270 -8.67 16.66 -15.05
N ASN A 271 -8.91 15.55 -15.74
CA ASN A 271 -8.60 15.40 -17.16
C ASN A 271 -7.11 15.52 -17.52
N SER A 272 -6.23 15.21 -16.57
CA SER A 272 -4.80 15.10 -16.80
C SER A 272 -4.48 13.94 -17.73
N SER A 273 -3.34 14.03 -18.43
CA SER A 273 -2.89 13.05 -19.42
C SER A 273 -1.45 12.65 -19.16
N LEU A 274 -1.17 11.35 -19.23
CA LEU A 274 0.18 10.83 -19.07
C LEU A 274 0.98 11.07 -20.35
N ASN A 275 2.14 11.71 -20.23
CA ASN A 275 2.99 12.07 -21.37
C ASN A 275 4.22 11.19 -21.48
N ARG A 276 4.84 10.87 -20.33
CA ARG A 276 6.11 10.15 -20.28
C ARG A 276 6.28 9.47 -18.93
N ILE A 277 7.00 8.36 -18.95
CA ILE A 277 7.41 7.64 -17.76
C ILE A 277 8.93 7.59 -17.77
N HIS A 278 9.55 7.91 -16.64
CA HIS A 278 10.97 7.69 -16.43
C HIS A 278 11.13 6.64 -15.34
N TRP A 279 11.94 5.64 -15.59
CA TRP A 279 12.33 4.69 -14.57
C TRP A 279 13.81 4.32 -14.70
N ILE A 280 14.46 4.11 -13.57
CA ILE A 280 15.83 3.60 -13.51
C ILE A 280 15.74 2.21 -12.90
N VAL A 281 16.06 1.20 -13.70
CA VAL A 281 15.90 -0.20 -13.36
C VAL A 281 17.18 -0.98 -13.63
N GLU A 282 17.52 -1.88 -12.72
CA GLU A 282 18.50 -2.92 -12.93
C GLU A 282 17.74 -4.23 -13.09
N GLN A 283 17.72 -4.78 -14.30
CA GLN A 283 17.00 -6.02 -14.60
C GLN A 283 18.01 -7.10 -15.00
N PRO A 284 18.38 -8.00 -14.06
CA PRO A 284 19.25 -9.12 -14.35
C PRO A 284 18.67 -10.05 -15.43
N LYS A 285 19.54 -10.85 -16.05
CA LYS A 285 19.14 -11.83 -17.06
C LYS A 285 18.08 -12.79 -16.49
N ASP A 286 17.14 -13.19 -17.32
CA ASP A 286 16.10 -14.19 -17.01
C ASP A 286 15.09 -13.77 -15.91
N THR A 287 15.16 -12.51 -15.43
CA THR A 287 14.16 -11.88 -14.56
C THR A 287 13.09 -11.13 -15.37
N MET A 288 11.94 -10.83 -14.75
CA MET A 288 10.87 -10.08 -15.41
C MET A 288 10.37 -8.91 -14.57
N LEU A 289 10.20 -7.76 -15.21
CA LEU A 289 9.65 -6.55 -14.61
C LEU A 289 8.57 -5.97 -15.53
N GLU A 290 7.40 -5.70 -14.99
CA GLU A 290 6.29 -5.12 -15.72
C GLU A 290 5.71 -3.93 -14.96
N LEU A 291 5.41 -2.85 -15.68
CA LEU A 291 4.73 -1.67 -15.14
C LEU A 291 3.29 -1.61 -15.65
N TYR A 292 2.38 -1.33 -14.73
CA TYR A 292 0.96 -1.15 -14.99
C TYR A 292 0.52 0.21 -14.46
N PHE A 293 -0.43 0.83 -15.16
CA PHE A 293 -1.00 2.12 -14.81
C PHE A 293 -2.53 2.06 -14.92
N ARG A 294 -3.22 2.77 -14.02
CA ARG A 294 -4.65 3.04 -14.14
C ARG A 294 -4.96 4.44 -13.62
N GLY A 295 -5.99 5.06 -14.18
CA GLY A 295 -6.42 6.39 -13.76
C GLY A 295 -7.89 6.65 -14.10
N SER A 296 -8.49 7.56 -13.33
CA SER A 296 -9.88 8.00 -13.46
C SER A 296 -10.05 9.44 -12.97
N ASN A 297 -11.04 10.16 -13.49
CA ASN A 297 -11.44 11.46 -12.91
C ASN A 297 -12.23 11.29 -11.60
N GLN A 298 -12.84 10.12 -11.40
CA GLN A 298 -13.55 9.79 -10.16
C GLN A 298 -12.59 9.20 -9.13
N LYS A 299 -12.74 9.59 -7.88
CA LYS A 299 -11.94 9.07 -6.77
C LYS A 299 -12.19 7.58 -6.60
N PHE A 300 -11.14 6.79 -6.42
CA PHE A 300 -11.21 5.36 -6.15
C PHE A 300 -10.28 4.96 -5.01
N VAL A 301 -10.51 3.75 -4.47
CA VAL A 301 -9.69 3.12 -3.42
C VAL A 301 -8.72 2.10 -4.03
N ASP A 302 -7.65 1.79 -3.32
CA ASP A 302 -6.59 0.88 -3.80
C ASP A 302 -7.14 -0.50 -4.22
N SER A 303 -8.15 -1.02 -3.53
CA SER A 303 -8.77 -2.32 -3.80
C SER A 303 -9.81 -2.31 -4.92
N ASN A 304 -10.02 -1.18 -5.61
CA ASN A 304 -11.07 -1.10 -6.64
C ASN A 304 -10.78 -2.08 -7.79
N THR A 305 -11.66 -3.06 -8.00
CA THR A 305 -11.55 -4.06 -9.07
C THR A 305 -12.18 -3.60 -10.39
N ASN A 306 -13.00 -2.56 -10.36
CA ASN A 306 -13.75 -2.07 -11.52
C ASN A 306 -12.92 -1.18 -12.45
N LEU A 307 -11.73 -0.74 -12.01
CA LEU A 307 -10.80 0.05 -12.82
C LEU A 307 -9.65 -0.83 -13.32
N SER A 308 -9.68 -1.12 -14.62
CA SER A 308 -8.73 -2.01 -15.28
C SER A 308 -7.30 -1.47 -15.29
N TRP A 309 -6.34 -2.37 -15.05
CA TRP A 309 -4.92 -2.10 -15.20
C TRP A 309 -4.51 -2.08 -16.67
N THR A 310 -3.79 -1.05 -17.09
CA THR A 310 -3.18 -0.99 -18.43
C THR A 310 -1.69 -1.25 -18.31
N ARG A 311 -1.19 -2.29 -18.99
CA ARG A 311 0.25 -2.57 -19.04
C ARG A 311 0.97 -1.52 -19.88
N ILE A 312 2.02 -0.93 -19.34
CA ILE A 312 2.91 -0.01 -20.05
C ILE A 312 3.86 -0.81 -20.93
N LYS A 313 3.71 -0.68 -22.24
CA LYS A 313 4.58 -1.35 -23.24
C LYS A 313 5.76 -0.48 -23.66
N SER A 314 5.60 0.84 -23.62
CA SER A 314 6.64 1.82 -23.92
C SER A 314 6.52 3.00 -22.96
N LEU A 315 7.65 3.60 -22.63
CA LEU A 315 7.77 4.69 -21.66
C LEU A 315 7.39 6.06 -22.25
N GLU A 316 7.26 6.14 -23.57
CA GLU A 316 6.98 7.37 -24.32
C GLU A 316 5.88 7.20 -25.36
N LYS A 317 5.76 5.99 -25.94
CA LYS A 317 4.77 5.69 -26.98
C LYS A 317 3.69 4.79 -26.40
N GLU A 318 2.50 4.83 -27.01
CA GLU A 318 1.39 3.95 -26.63
C GLU A 318 0.98 4.03 -25.15
N LEU A 319 1.18 5.21 -24.53
CA LEU A 319 0.76 5.44 -23.17
C LEU A 319 -0.78 5.40 -23.05
N PRO A 320 -1.32 5.06 -21.86
CA PRO A 320 -2.75 5.07 -21.62
C PRO A 320 -3.37 6.43 -21.97
N LYS A 321 -4.35 6.42 -22.87
CA LYS A 321 -5.04 7.63 -23.34
C LYS A 321 -6.13 8.13 -22.39
N ASN A 322 -6.44 7.35 -21.36
CA ASN A 322 -7.48 7.65 -20.39
C ASN A 322 -7.11 8.92 -19.63
N LYS A 323 -8.06 9.84 -19.56
CA LYS A 323 -7.94 11.07 -18.78
C LYS A 323 -8.13 10.77 -17.30
N PHE A 324 -7.38 11.42 -16.43
CA PHE A 324 -7.44 11.13 -15.00
C PHE A 324 -7.27 12.36 -14.12
N LYS A 325 -7.80 12.25 -12.91
CA LYS A 325 -7.43 13.08 -11.76
C LYS A 325 -6.72 12.24 -10.71
N TYR A 326 -7.27 11.06 -10.46
CA TYR A 326 -6.73 10.06 -9.55
C TYR A 326 -6.06 8.97 -10.35
N TYR A 327 -4.88 8.52 -9.92
CA TYR A 327 -4.15 7.48 -10.63
C TYR A 327 -3.35 6.60 -9.68
N GLN A 328 -2.99 5.43 -10.16
CA GLN A 328 -2.21 4.44 -9.42
C GLN A 328 -1.32 3.66 -10.38
N TRP A 329 -0.16 3.25 -9.91
CA TRP A 329 0.74 2.38 -10.64
C TRP A 329 0.99 1.08 -9.87
N LYS A 330 1.30 0.02 -10.62
CA LYS A 330 1.63 -1.30 -10.08
C LYS A 330 2.83 -1.85 -10.82
N LEU A 331 3.83 -2.30 -10.08
CA LEU A 331 4.97 -3.05 -10.59
C LEU A 331 4.73 -4.54 -10.31
N TRP A 332 5.06 -5.39 -11.28
CA TRP A 332 5.06 -6.83 -11.13
C TRP A 332 6.48 -7.34 -11.39
N PHE A 333 7.02 -8.11 -10.46
CA PHE A 333 8.38 -8.60 -10.44
C PHE A 333 8.38 -10.12 -10.46
N ARG A 334 9.28 -10.71 -11.23
CA ARG A 334 9.59 -12.13 -11.15
C ARG A 334 11.11 -12.32 -11.01
N PRO A 335 11.56 -13.16 -10.06
CA PRO A 335 12.96 -13.57 -10.00
C PRO A 335 13.39 -14.35 -11.24
N ASP A 336 14.68 -14.67 -11.33
CA ASP A 336 15.15 -15.70 -12.25
C ASP A 336 14.60 -17.09 -11.85
N PRO A 337 14.61 -18.09 -12.75
CA PRO A 337 14.07 -19.42 -12.44
C PRO A 337 14.76 -20.13 -11.26
N MET A 338 15.95 -19.71 -10.84
CA MET A 338 16.66 -20.26 -9.69
C MET A 338 16.38 -19.47 -8.40
N GLY A 339 15.60 -18.40 -8.47
CA GLY A 339 15.37 -17.47 -7.36
C GLY A 339 16.62 -16.67 -6.97
N LYS A 340 17.72 -16.64 -7.74
CA LYS A 340 19.00 -16.04 -7.30
C LYS A 340 19.05 -14.53 -7.46
N SER A 341 18.41 -14.01 -8.49
CA SER A 341 18.40 -12.59 -8.83
C SER A 341 16.98 -12.08 -9.06
N VAL A 342 16.78 -10.79 -8.80
CA VAL A 342 15.51 -10.08 -9.00
C VAL A 342 15.75 -8.72 -9.64
N PRO A 343 14.75 -8.15 -10.33
CA PRO A 343 14.82 -6.78 -10.79
C PRO A 343 14.84 -5.80 -9.60
N ASN A 344 15.61 -4.72 -9.74
CA ASN A 344 15.64 -3.61 -8.79
C ASN A 344 15.16 -2.32 -9.48
N VAL A 345 14.23 -1.60 -8.86
CA VAL A 345 13.71 -0.32 -9.34
C VAL A 345 14.22 0.77 -8.41
N GLN A 346 15.13 1.60 -8.92
CA GLN A 346 15.77 2.67 -8.15
C GLN A 346 14.92 3.95 -8.16
N SER A 347 14.29 4.25 -9.29
CA SER A 347 13.39 5.40 -9.42
C SER A 347 12.27 5.12 -10.42
N LEU A 348 11.12 5.74 -10.17
CA LEU A 348 9.95 5.72 -11.03
C LEU A 348 9.25 7.08 -10.94
N SER A 349 9.15 7.80 -12.05
CA SER A 349 8.48 9.09 -12.13
C SER A 349 7.59 9.18 -13.36
N PHE A 350 6.47 9.88 -13.20
CA PHE A 350 5.45 10.06 -14.24
C PHE A 350 5.37 11.54 -14.59
N GLU A 351 5.52 11.87 -15.87
CA GLU A 351 5.27 13.21 -16.38
C GLU A 351 3.87 13.24 -17.00
N TYR A 352 3.07 14.23 -16.59
CA TYR A 352 1.71 14.39 -17.07
C TYR A 352 1.41 15.87 -17.35
N THR A 353 0.48 16.12 -18.28
CA THR A 353 -0.09 17.46 -18.51
C THR A 353 -1.44 17.54 -17.84
N GLU A 354 -1.62 18.57 -17.00
CA GLU A 354 -2.91 18.87 -16.39
C GLU A 354 -3.80 19.70 -17.33
N GLN A 355 -5.11 19.43 -17.32
CA GLN A 355 -6.09 20.27 -18.01
C GLN A 355 -6.56 21.36 -17.05
N THR A 356 -6.02 22.56 -17.20
CA THR A 356 -6.40 23.70 -16.36
C THR A 356 -7.83 24.15 -16.64
N PRO A 357 -8.55 24.69 -15.63
CA PRO A 357 -9.80 25.38 -15.85
C PRO A 357 -9.60 26.57 -16.80
N PRO A 358 -10.67 27.02 -17.47
CA PRO A 358 -10.62 28.22 -18.26
C PRO A 358 -10.34 29.48 -17.44
N ASP A 359 -9.84 30.48 -18.13
CA ASP A 359 -9.74 31.85 -17.64
C ASP A 359 -11.13 32.45 -17.40
N LEU A 360 -11.19 33.30 -16.36
CA LEU A 360 -12.41 34.02 -16.01
C LEU A 360 -12.86 34.95 -17.15
N PRO A 361 -14.16 35.00 -17.49
CA PRO A 361 -14.66 35.93 -18.49
C PRO A 361 -14.42 37.39 -18.10
N THR A 362 -13.92 38.19 -19.04
CA THR A 362 -13.59 39.61 -18.78
C THR A 362 -14.71 40.55 -19.22
N ARG A 363 -14.76 41.75 -18.61
CA ARG A 363 -15.75 42.81 -18.88
C ARG A 363 -17.22 42.39 -18.72
N PHE A 364 -17.52 41.52 -17.77
CA PHE A 364 -18.90 41.18 -17.42
C PHE A 364 -19.65 42.40 -16.86
N ARG A 365 -20.70 42.83 -17.56
CA ARG A 365 -21.47 44.05 -17.24
C ARG A 365 -22.91 43.97 -17.74
N LEU A 366 -23.75 44.88 -17.28
CA LEU A 366 -25.10 45.09 -17.81
C LEU A 366 -25.09 46.01 -19.02
N GLU A 367 -26.01 45.75 -19.95
CA GLU A 367 -26.33 46.66 -21.05
C GLU A 367 -27.04 47.92 -20.52
N SER A 368 -26.66 49.08 -21.05
CA SER A 368 -27.01 50.40 -20.51
C SER A 368 -28.50 50.77 -20.62
N SER A 369 -29.27 50.08 -21.48
CA SER A 369 -30.67 50.40 -21.78
C SER A 369 -31.63 49.52 -20.97
N LEU A 370 -31.77 49.82 -19.68
CA LEU A 370 -32.69 49.12 -18.78
C LEU A 370 -34.08 49.76 -18.87
N THR A 371 -34.86 49.40 -19.90
CA THR A 371 -36.26 49.84 -20.03
C THR A 371 -37.22 48.90 -19.32
N GLN A 372 -38.26 49.45 -18.70
CA GLN A 372 -39.26 48.71 -17.93
C GLN A 372 -39.94 47.64 -18.82
N GLY A 373 -39.96 46.38 -18.37
CA GLY A 373 -40.53 45.25 -19.12
C GLY A 373 -39.63 44.61 -20.18
N LYS A 374 -38.39 45.10 -20.38
CA LYS A 374 -37.40 44.47 -21.27
C LYS A 374 -36.51 43.47 -20.53
N PRO A 375 -35.97 42.45 -21.23
CA PRO A 375 -35.05 41.48 -20.63
C PRO A 375 -33.76 42.16 -20.16
N LEU A 376 -33.16 41.61 -19.10
CA LEU A 376 -31.87 42.04 -18.56
C LEU A 376 -30.74 41.43 -19.41
N CYS A 377 -29.99 42.27 -20.10
CA CYS A 377 -28.94 41.81 -21.01
C CYS A 377 -27.54 41.99 -20.42
N PHE A 378 -26.76 40.91 -20.45
CA PHE A 378 -25.38 40.86 -20.00
C PHE A 378 -24.44 40.93 -21.20
N LEU A 379 -23.31 41.60 -20.98
CA LEU A 379 -22.23 41.74 -21.95
C LEU A 379 -20.92 41.24 -21.34
N TRP A 380 -20.13 40.47 -22.10
CA TRP A 380 -18.76 40.06 -21.72
C TRP A 380 -17.87 39.85 -22.96
N ASN A 381 -16.55 39.74 -22.75
CA ASN A 381 -15.63 39.33 -23.80
C ASN A 381 -15.63 37.80 -23.93
N SER A 382 -15.60 37.29 -25.17
CA SER A 382 -15.43 35.86 -25.39
C SER A 382 -14.10 35.36 -24.82
N ASN A 383 -14.11 34.21 -24.16
CA ASN A 383 -12.90 33.47 -23.81
C ASN A 383 -12.24 32.94 -25.11
N HIS A 384 -10.91 33.05 -25.18
CA HIS A 384 -10.09 32.70 -26.34
C HIS A 384 -9.70 31.21 -26.40
N GLU A 385 -9.92 30.47 -25.31
CA GLU A 385 -9.60 29.05 -25.22
C GLU A 385 -10.51 28.21 -26.10
N LYS A 386 -9.90 27.36 -26.93
CA LYS A 386 -10.60 26.49 -27.88
C LYS A 386 -11.62 25.58 -27.20
N GLU A 387 -11.30 25.09 -26.00
CA GLU A 387 -12.14 24.14 -25.28
C GLU A 387 -13.40 24.80 -24.69
N VAL A 388 -13.39 26.12 -24.48
CA VAL A 388 -14.58 26.91 -24.11
C VAL A 388 -15.45 27.16 -25.34
N GLN A 389 -14.83 27.46 -26.49
CA GLN A 389 -15.56 27.69 -27.73
C GLN A 389 -16.18 26.39 -28.29
N ASN A 390 -15.41 25.30 -28.24
CA ASN A 390 -15.75 24.01 -28.82
C ASN A 390 -16.20 23.01 -27.75
N GLY A 391 -17.47 23.13 -27.36
CA GLY A 391 -18.12 22.22 -26.40
C GLY A 391 -18.30 22.79 -25.00
N GLY A 392 -17.46 23.74 -24.57
CA GLY A 392 -17.64 24.50 -23.32
C GLY A 392 -18.61 25.69 -23.45
N GLY A 393 -18.63 26.59 -22.47
CA GLY A 393 -19.54 27.75 -22.50
C GLY A 393 -19.44 28.63 -21.26
N TYR A 394 -20.52 29.33 -20.95
CA TYR A 394 -20.61 30.24 -19.80
C TYR A 394 -21.76 29.85 -18.86
N ILE A 395 -21.60 30.21 -17.58
CA ILE A 395 -22.63 30.06 -16.55
C ILE A 395 -22.79 31.40 -15.85
N ILE A 396 -24.02 31.90 -15.79
CA ILE A 396 -24.36 33.11 -15.05
C ILE A 396 -25.00 32.71 -13.71
N HIS A 397 -24.36 33.09 -12.62
CA HIS A 397 -24.79 32.86 -11.26
C HIS A 397 -25.47 34.11 -10.74
N TYR A 398 -26.59 33.97 -10.03
CA TYR A 398 -27.32 35.12 -9.51
C TYR A 398 -27.81 34.88 -8.08
N GLY A 399 -27.90 35.94 -7.28
CA GLY A 399 -28.39 35.86 -5.91
C GLY A 399 -28.65 37.21 -5.26
N LEU A 400 -29.12 37.21 -4.01
CA LEU A 400 -29.43 38.43 -3.26
C LEU A 400 -28.19 39.02 -2.54
N THR A 401 -27.10 38.25 -2.46
CA THR A 401 -25.82 38.73 -1.94
C THR A 401 -24.69 38.32 -2.88
N PRO A 402 -23.54 39.03 -2.89
CA PRO A 402 -22.40 38.70 -3.75
C PRO A 402 -21.83 37.28 -3.60
N ASN A 403 -22.06 36.66 -2.44
CA ASN A 403 -21.47 35.38 -2.07
C ASN A 403 -22.49 34.25 -1.88
N ARG A 404 -23.80 34.54 -1.88
CA ARG A 404 -24.87 33.54 -1.78
C ARG A 404 -25.73 33.56 -3.05
N MET A 405 -25.48 32.60 -3.93
CA MET A 405 -26.22 32.43 -5.18
C MET A 405 -27.54 31.71 -4.91
N LEU A 406 -28.62 32.22 -5.50
CA LEU A 406 -29.95 31.59 -5.52
C LEU A 406 -30.09 30.58 -6.66
N GLY A 407 -29.34 30.77 -7.74
CA GLY A 407 -29.45 29.94 -8.94
C GLY A 407 -28.33 30.19 -9.93
N SER A 408 -28.28 29.33 -10.95
CA SER A 408 -27.30 29.42 -12.04
C SER A 408 -27.97 29.11 -13.37
N ILE A 409 -27.61 29.88 -14.39
CA ILE A 409 -28.12 29.73 -15.75
C ILE A 409 -26.98 29.16 -16.58
N PHE A 410 -27.15 27.94 -17.07
CA PHE A 410 -26.16 27.20 -17.86
C PHE A 410 -26.61 26.96 -19.31
N VAL A 411 -27.92 27.04 -19.56
CA VAL A 411 -28.58 26.69 -20.83
C VAL A 411 -29.61 27.76 -21.20
N LYS A 412 -29.62 28.17 -22.47
CA LYS A 412 -30.63 29.00 -23.14
C LYS A 412 -31.55 28.14 -24.01
N LYS A 413 -32.79 28.55 -24.20
CA LYS A 413 -33.69 27.97 -25.21
C LYS A 413 -33.43 28.66 -26.55
N ASP A 414 -33.26 27.88 -27.62
CA ASP A 414 -33.17 28.42 -28.98
C ASP A 414 -34.55 28.80 -29.55
N LYS A 415 -34.59 29.30 -30.79
CA LYS A 415 -35.84 29.73 -31.47
C LYS A 415 -36.83 28.57 -31.70
N THR A 416 -36.37 27.31 -31.66
CA THR A 416 -37.21 26.10 -31.80
C THR A 416 -37.55 25.47 -30.45
N GLY A 417 -37.10 26.07 -29.35
CA GLY A 417 -37.37 25.63 -27.98
C GLY A 417 -36.38 24.59 -27.44
N ALA A 418 -35.36 24.19 -28.22
CA ALA A 418 -34.33 23.26 -27.80
C ALA A 418 -33.35 23.93 -26.83
N LEU A 419 -32.88 23.13 -25.87
CA LEU A 419 -31.94 23.56 -24.84
C LEU A 419 -30.52 23.57 -25.40
N THR A 420 -29.87 24.74 -25.39
CA THR A 420 -28.49 24.94 -25.84
C THR A 420 -27.68 25.68 -24.78
N LYS A 421 -26.36 25.46 -24.71
CA LYS A 421 -25.49 26.16 -23.76
C LYS A 421 -25.45 27.69 -23.99
N ILE A 422 -25.10 28.47 -22.96
CA ILE A 422 -24.82 29.90 -23.13
C ILE A 422 -23.49 30.07 -23.88
N ASP A 423 -23.56 30.54 -25.12
CA ASP A 423 -22.39 30.84 -25.99
C ASP A 423 -22.19 32.35 -26.25
N GLY A 424 -23.18 33.16 -25.88
CA GLY A 424 -23.21 34.62 -26.03
C GLY A 424 -23.28 35.13 -27.47
N ASN A 425 -23.62 34.27 -28.44
CA ASN A 425 -23.84 34.65 -29.84
C ASN A 425 -25.30 35.06 -30.06
N GLU A 426 -25.65 36.30 -29.72
CA GLU A 426 -26.96 36.90 -30.03
C GLU A 426 -26.84 37.91 -31.19
N GLU A 427 -27.99 38.40 -31.69
CA GLU A 427 -28.04 39.53 -32.62
C GLU A 427 -27.26 40.73 -32.00
N ASP A 428 -26.44 41.40 -32.82
CA ASP A 428 -25.48 42.46 -32.42
C ASP A 428 -24.29 42.03 -31.54
N SER A 429 -24.04 40.73 -31.37
CA SER A 429 -22.87 40.24 -30.63
C SER A 429 -21.56 40.31 -31.43
N SER A 430 -20.44 40.53 -30.73
CA SER A 430 -19.08 40.45 -31.28
C SER A 430 -18.15 39.74 -30.31
N PHE A 431 -16.91 39.40 -30.73
CA PHE A 431 -15.92 38.80 -29.81
C PHE A 431 -15.66 39.64 -28.55
N LYS A 432 -15.80 40.97 -28.64
CA LYS A 432 -15.64 41.91 -27.52
C LYS A 432 -16.94 42.22 -26.77
N ASN A 433 -18.08 41.73 -27.26
CA ASN A 433 -19.39 41.96 -26.66
C ASN A 433 -20.28 40.74 -26.96
N LYS A 434 -19.94 39.60 -26.35
CA LYS A 434 -20.87 38.49 -26.21
C LYS A 434 -22.08 38.99 -25.44
N ARG A 435 -23.28 38.62 -25.88
CA ARG A 435 -24.53 39.16 -25.35
C ARG A 435 -25.46 38.01 -24.96
N PHE A 436 -26.08 38.12 -23.79
CA PHE A 436 -27.12 37.20 -23.35
C PHE A 436 -28.18 37.89 -22.51
N CYS A 437 -29.44 37.75 -22.91
CA CYS A 437 -30.58 38.39 -22.25
C CYS A 437 -31.41 37.40 -21.45
N ILE A 438 -31.77 37.78 -20.23
CA ILE A 438 -32.58 36.97 -19.32
C ILE A 438 -33.89 37.69 -18.97
N THR A 439 -34.93 36.92 -18.75
CA THR A 439 -36.19 37.41 -18.17
C THR A 439 -36.34 36.94 -16.73
N GLU A 440 -37.33 37.49 -16.02
CA GLU A 440 -37.70 36.99 -14.70
C GLU A 440 -38.02 35.48 -14.74
N ASP A 441 -38.77 35.04 -15.75
CA ASP A 441 -39.06 33.62 -15.95
C ASP A 441 -37.80 32.77 -16.13
N THR A 442 -36.77 33.31 -16.78
CA THR A 442 -35.49 32.61 -16.93
C THR A 442 -34.84 32.40 -15.57
N LEU A 443 -34.87 33.41 -14.70
CA LEU A 443 -34.36 33.28 -13.33
C LEU A 443 -35.15 32.27 -12.53
N VAL A 444 -36.47 32.43 -12.43
CA VAL A 444 -37.34 31.55 -11.62
C VAL A 444 -37.13 30.07 -12.00
N ASN A 445 -37.04 29.76 -13.29
CA ASN A 445 -36.84 28.39 -13.76
C ASN A 445 -35.47 27.80 -13.42
N ASN A 446 -34.48 28.64 -13.09
CA ASN A 446 -33.10 28.25 -12.79
C ASN A 446 -32.73 28.49 -11.31
N ILE A 447 -33.72 28.64 -10.41
CA ILE A 447 -33.47 28.70 -8.96
C ILE A 447 -33.10 27.30 -8.47
N TYR A 448 -32.08 27.21 -7.60
CA TYR A 448 -31.78 25.98 -6.88
C TYR A 448 -32.88 25.72 -5.85
N ILE A 449 -33.53 24.56 -5.96
CA ILE A 449 -34.53 24.12 -4.99
C ILE A 449 -33.94 22.90 -4.26
N PRO A 450 -33.55 23.05 -2.98
CA PRO A 450 -33.00 21.93 -2.22
C PRO A 450 -34.09 20.87 -1.98
N GLU A 451 -33.71 19.59 -2.03
CA GLU A 451 -34.64 18.45 -1.88
C GLU A 451 -35.47 18.50 -0.58
N GLY A 452 -34.94 19.11 0.49
CA GLY A 452 -35.64 19.28 1.77
C GLY A 452 -36.76 20.32 1.78
N GLU A 453 -36.86 21.23 0.79
CA GLU A 453 -37.95 22.21 0.67
C GLU A 453 -39.18 21.65 -0.07
N LEU A 454 -39.07 20.46 -0.67
CA LEU A 454 -40.10 19.89 -1.54
C LEU A 454 -41.06 18.93 -0.79
N ALA A 455 -40.78 18.58 0.46
CA ALA A 455 -41.60 17.68 1.26
C ALA A 455 -42.87 18.38 1.78
N ALA A 456 -43.90 18.46 0.94
CA ALA A 456 -45.27 18.67 1.40
C ALA A 456 -45.93 17.31 1.69
N ASP A 457 -46.83 17.24 2.68
CA ASP A 457 -47.57 16.04 3.12
C ASP A 457 -48.48 15.38 2.05
N GLU A 458 -48.46 15.89 0.81
CA GLU A 458 -49.25 15.35 -0.31
C GLU A 458 -48.37 14.52 -1.27
N PHE A 459 -48.86 13.32 -1.62
CA PHE A 459 -48.32 12.44 -2.66
C PHE A 459 -48.34 13.11 -4.04
N ARG A 460 -47.40 14.01 -4.31
CA ARG A 460 -47.15 14.57 -5.64
C ARG A 460 -45.76 14.15 -6.13
N PRO A 461 -45.58 13.89 -7.43
CA PRO A 461 -44.26 13.69 -8.01
C PRO A 461 -43.34 14.89 -7.72
N LEU A 462 -42.04 14.64 -7.47
CA LEU A 462 -41.04 15.67 -7.18
C LEU A 462 -41.00 16.79 -8.24
N ALA A 463 -41.23 16.43 -9.51
CA ALA A 463 -41.29 17.38 -10.62
C ALA A 463 -42.43 18.40 -10.47
N ASP A 464 -43.60 17.97 -10.01
CA ASP A 464 -44.76 18.84 -9.80
C ASP A 464 -44.57 19.77 -8.60
N GLN A 465 -43.87 19.29 -7.56
CA GLN A 465 -43.50 20.09 -6.40
C GLN A 465 -42.49 21.19 -6.77
N VAL A 466 -41.48 20.85 -7.59
CA VAL A 466 -40.50 21.81 -8.13
C VAL A 466 -41.19 22.87 -8.98
N ASP A 467 -42.11 22.47 -9.86
CA ASP A 467 -42.84 23.41 -10.71
C ASP A 467 -43.81 24.31 -9.92
N THR A 468 -44.41 23.79 -8.85
CA THR A 468 -45.27 24.58 -7.96
C THR A 468 -44.45 25.61 -7.18
N SER A 469 -43.33 25.21 -6.58
CA SER A 469 -42.39 26.12 -5.90
C SER A 469 -41.85 27.21 -6.83
N ARG A 470 -41.58 26.87 -8.09
CA ARG A 470 -41.20 27.87 -9.12
C ARG A 470 -42.35 28.83 -9.43
N LYS A 471 -43.58 28.33 -9.61
CA LYS A 471 -44.76 29.17 -9.88
C LYS A 471 -45.02 30.17 -8.75
N GLU A 472 -44.88 29.76 -7.49
CA GLU A 472 -45.04 30.63 -6.32
C GLU A 472 -43.98 31.75 -6.26
N LYS A 473 -42.79 31.50 -6.81
CA LYS A 473 -41.69 32.47 -6.87
C LYS A 473 -41.81 33.47 -8.05
N ARG A 474 -42.78 33.29 -8.97
CA ARG A 474 -43.04 34.24 -10.07
C ARG A 474 -43.62 35.55 -9.53
N GLY A 475 -43.10 36.70 -9.99
CA GLY A 475 -43.50 38.02 -9.52
C GLY A 475 -42.80 38.46 -8.21
N LEU A 476 -41.99 37.58 -7.62
CA LEU A 476 -41.19 37.87 -6.43
C LEU A 476 -39.74 38.21 -6.75
N LEU A 477 -39.30 38.06 -8.01
CA LEU A 477 -37.96 38.45 -8.43
C LEU A 477 -37.96 39.88 -8.99
N PHE A 478 -36.86 40.61 -8.79
CA PHE A 478 -36.74 42.02 -9.18
C PHE A 478 -37.80 42.95 -8.55
N GLN A 479 -38.23 42.66 -7.32
CA GLN A 479 -39.10 43.58 -6.59
C GLN A 479 -38.39 44.94 -6.35
N PRO A 480 -39.14 46.06 -6.40
CA PRO A 480 -38.58 47.37 -6.09
C PRO A 480 -37.96 47.38 -4.69
N GLY A 481 -36.71 47.86 -4.58
CA GLY A 481 -35.99 47.92 -3.31
C GLY A 481 -35.07 46.72 -3.01
N LEU A 482 -35.07 45.66 -3.83
CA LEU A 482 -34.11 44.55 -3.72
C LEU A 482 -33.00 44.65 -4.78
N THR A 483 -31.77 44.40 -4.35
CA THR A 483 -30.59 44.32 -5.22
C THR A 483 -30.24 42.85 -5.47
N TYR A 484 -30.12 42.49 -6.74
CA TYR A 484 -29.62 41.20 -7.20
C TYR A 484 -28.18 41.35 -7.66
N TYR A 485 -27.36 40.37 -7.32
CA TYR A 485 -25.97 40.26 -7.74
C TYR A 485 -25.82 39.15 -8.76
N PHE A 486 -25.03 39.41 -9.80
CA PHE A 486 -24.74 38.47 -10.88
C PHE A 486 -23.23 38.28 -11.00
N ARG A 487 -22.82 37.05 -11.32
CA ARG A 487 -21.43 36.67 -11.58
C ARG A 487 -21.41 35.74 -12.78
N ILE A 488 -20.31 35.72 -13.53
CA ILE A 488 -20.13 34.80 -14.65
C ILE A 488 -18.90 33.92 -14.44
N SER A 489 -18.98 32.68 -14.90
CA SER A 489 -17.84 31.77 -15.06
C SER A 489 -17.83 31.17 -16.46
N ALA A 490 -16.65 30.85 -16.99
CA ALA A 490 -16.49 30.01 -18.15
C ALA A 490 -16.30 28.54 -17.73
N TYR A 491 -16.60 27.61 -18.63
CA TYR A 491 -16.26 26.20 -18.48
C TYR A 491 -15.80 25.63 -19.82
N ASN A 492 -14.89 24.66 -19.77
CA ASN A 492 -14.46 23.95 -20.97
C ASN A 492 -15.34 22.71 -21.23
N ARG A 493 -15.17 22.09 -22.40
CA ARG A 493 -15.94 20.89 -22.79
C ARG A 493 -15.80 19.68 -21.88
N TYR A 494 -14.84 19.67 -20.95
CA TYR A 494 -14.63 18.58 -19.99
C TYR A 494 -15.34 18.80 -18.66
N LEU A 495 -16.10 19.89 -18.50
CA LEU A 495 -16.91 20.09 -17.30
C LEU A 495 -17.94 18.96 -17.16
N ASN A 496 -17.88 18.29 -16.02
CA ASN A 496 -18.87 17.35 -15.56
C ASN A 496 -19.13 17.64 -14.07
N GLU A 497 -20.40 17.80 -13.72
CA GLU A 497 -20.82 18.16 -12.36
C GLU A 497 -20.49 17.11 -11.32
N TRP A 498 -20.09 15.89 -11.68
CA TRP A 498 -19.79 14.84 -10.73
C TRP A 498 -18.29 14.63 -10.53
N ASP A 499 -17.51 14.61 -11.61
CA ASP A 499 -16.10 14.18 -11.58
C ASP A 499 -15.08 15.23 -12.03
N SER A 500 -15.54 16.33 -12.63
CA SER A 500 -14.67 17.33 -13.28
C SER A 500 -15.13 18.77 -12.97
N LYS A 501 -15.63 19.03 -11.75
CA LYS A 501 -16.13 20.36 -11.30
C LYS A 501 -15.07 21.45 -11.37
N ASP A 502 -13.80 21.06 -11.29
CA ASP A 502 -12.63 21.94 -11.37
C ASP A 502 -12.38 22.47 -12.78
N GLN A 503 -13.14 22.03 -13.80
CA GLN A 503 -13.08 22.52 -15.19
C GLN A 503 -13.91 23.78 -15.45
N ARG A 504 -14.25 24.50 -14.36
CA ARG A 504 -14.95 25.78 -14.37
C ARG A 504 -14.01 26.87 -13.86
N SER A 505 -14.01 28.02 -14.53
CA SER A 505 -13.24 29.19 -14.12
C SER A 505 -13.68 29.70 -12.73
N PRO A 506 -12.85 30.50 -12.05
CA PRO A 506 -13.30 31.35 -10.96
C PRO A 506 -14.46 32.25 -11.40
N LEU A 507 -15.28 32.67 -10.43
CA LEU A 507 -16.38 33.61 -10.65
C LEU A 507 -15.85 35.04 -10.85
N SER A 508 -16.40 35.77 -11.82
CA SER A 508 -16.14 37.20 -12.02
C SER A 508 -16.45 38.02 -10.75
N PRO A 509 -15.95 39.27 -10.65
CA PRO A 509 -16.50 40.23 -9.69
C PRO A 509 -18.03 40.35 -9.84
N PRO A 510 -18.76 40.58 -8.73
CA PRO A 510 -20.21 40.72 -8.75
C PRO A 510 -20.63 42.02 -9.42
N ILE A 511 -21.66 41.95 -10.26
CA ILE A 511 -22.37 43.13 -10.77
C ILE A 511 -23.75 43.18 -10.12
N SER A 512 -24.21 44.36 -9.74
CA SER A 512 -25.48 44.56 -9.05
C SER A 512 -26.55 45.14 -9.96
N PHE A 513 -27.78 44.68 -9.80
CA PHE A 513 -28.99 45.23 -10.42
C PHE A 513 -30.05 45.44 -9.33
N GLY A 514 -30.58 46.65 -9.21
CA GLY A 514 -31.71 46.94 -8.32
C GLY A 514 -32.69 47.88 -9.01
N ARG A 515 -34.00 47.65 -8.82
CA ARG A 515 -35.02 48.60 -9.27
C ARG A 515 -35.16 49.71 -8.24
N ILE A 516 -34.75 50.92 -8.62
CA ILE A 516 -34.95 52.13 -7.80
C ILE A 516 -36.41 52.56 -7.96
N LYS A 517 -37.14 52.70 -6.85
CA LYS A 517 -38.41 53.43 -6.81
C LYS A 517 -38.07 54.92 -6.91
N PHE A 518 -38.46 55.58 -8.00
CA PHE A 518 -38.64 57.03 -7.94
C PHE A 518 -39.83 57.28 -7.02
N LEU A 519 -39.57 57.86 -5.85
CA LEU A 519 -40.60 58.49 -5.04
C LEU A 519 -41.13 59.66 -5.87
N THR A 520 -42.30 59.49 -6.49
CA THR A 520 -43.09 60.61 -6.97
C THR A 520 -43.39 61.51 -5.79
N GLN A 521 -42.77 62.70 -5.78
CA GLN A 521 -43.14 63.80 -4.91
C GLN A 521 -44.63 64.11 -5.14
N HIS A 522 -45.46 63.86 -4.13
CA HIS A 522 -46.77 64.51 -4.06
C HIS A 522 -46.56 65.94 -3.57
N ARG A 523 -46.89 66.89 -4.44
CA ARG A 523 -47.08 68.30 -4.12
C ARG A 523 -48.24 68.49 -3.15
#